data_AF-A0A6J4P6R1-F1
#
_entry.id   AF-A0A6J4P6R1-F1
#
_cell.length_a   1.000
_cell.length_b   1.000
_cell.length_c   1.000
_cell.angle_alpha   90.00
_cell.angle_beta   90.00
_cell.angle_gamma   90.00
#
_symmetry.space_group_name_H-M   'P 1'
#
loop_
_entity.id
_entity.type
_entity.pdbx_description
1 polymer ?
#
loop_
_entity_poly.entity_id
_entity_poly.type
_entity_poly.pdbx_seq_one_letter_code
_entity_poly.pdbx_strand_id
1 'polypeptide(L)'
;MSPRPFPFGVVLAVALTTLVVVAACGTAVHLAGREAAYLRHVGDLDRHAQLVRESLPRDGSVGDADRRRVNDLARALATRVTLIDGGGRVVLDSDATADLMDNHNDRPEVARARAAGMGHESRRSGTIGLRSVYVARPLDPARPDGLVVRVSHWRDRASPAVAPSLL
;
A
#
# COMPACT_ATOMS: atom_id res chain seq x y z
N MET A 1 -37.41 -50.29 -32.52
CA MET A 1 -36.73 -49.64 -31.39
C MET A 1 -37.15 -48.18 -31.37
N SER A 2 -37.94 -47.75 -30.38
CA SER A 2 -38.35 -46.34 -30.24
C SER A 2 -37.22 -45.53 -29.58
N PRO A 3 -36.77 -44.40 -30.16
CA PRO A 3 -35.70 -43.59 -29.56
C PRO A 3 -36.17 -42.99 -28.24
N ARG A 4 -35.35 -43.12 -27.19
CA ARG A 4 -35.61 -42.49 -25.90
C ARG A 4 -35.40 -40.97 -26.04
N PRO A 5 -36.30 -40.12 -25.53
CA PRO A 5 -36.09 -38.68 -25.57
C PRO A 5 -34.83 -38.32 -24.78
N PHE A 6 -34.04 -37.41 -25.33
CA PHE A 6 -32.80 -36.93 -24.70
C PHE A 6 -33.14 -36.26 -23.36
N PRO A 7 -32.40 -36.51 -22.26
CA PRO A 7 -32.71 -35.98 -20.94
C PRO A 7 -32.27 -34.53 -20.80
N PHE A 8 -32.81 -33.64 -21.64
CA PHE A 8 -32.45 -32.22 -21.72
C PHE A 8 -32.55 -31.52 -20.36
N GLY A 9 -33.56 -31.84 -19.55
CA GLY A 9 -33.70 -31.28 -18.20
C GLY A 9 -32.55 -31.63 -17.25
N VAL A 10 -32.01 -32.85 -17.35
CA VAL A 10 -30.85 -33.27 -16.54
C VAL A 10 -29.59 -32.55 -16.99
N VAL A 11 -29.38 -32.47 -18.31
CA VAL A 11 -28.23 -31.74 -18.88
C VAL A 11 -28.27 -30.26 -18.49
N LEU A 12 -29.45 -29.63 -18.58
CA LEU A 12 -29.65 -28.24 -18.17
C LEU A 12 -29.42 -28.04 -16.68
N ALA A 13 -29.93 -28.93 -15.82
CA ALA A 13 -29.72 -28.86 -14.38
C ALA A 13 -28.23 -28.99 -13.99
N VAL A 14 -27.50 -29.92 -14.63
CA VAL A 14 -26.05 -30.09 -14.43
C VAL A 14 -25.29 -28.86 -14.92
N ALA A 15 -25.67 -28.29 -16.07
CA ALA A 15 -25.04 -27.09 -16.61
C ALA A 15 -25.25 -25.88 -15.68
N LEU A 16 -26.47 -25.67 -15.18
CA LEU A 16 -26.79 -24.59 -14.23
C LEU A 16 -26.06 -24.77 -12.89
N THR A 17 -26.00 -26.00 -12.37
CA THR A 17 -25.27 -26.29 -11.13
C THR A 17 -23.78 -26.01 -11.31
N THR A 18 -23.19 -26.46 -12.42
CA THR A 18 -21.79 -26.16 -12.76
C THR A 18 -21.54 -24.65 -12.85
N LEU A 19 -22.44 -23.90 -13.49
CA LEU A 19 -22.32 -22.44 -13.61
C LEU A 19 -22.33 -21.74 -12.24
N VAL A 20 -23.24 -22.14 -11.35
CA VAL A 20 -23.32 -21.58 -9.98
C VAL A 20 -22.04 -21.88 -9.20
N VAL A 21 -21.52 -23.10 -9.29
CA VAL A 21 -20.26 -23.48 -8.63
C VAL A 21 -19.09 -22.65 -9.16
N VAL A 22 -18.97 -22.50 -10.48
CA VAL A 22 -17.91 -21.67 -11.08
C VAL A 22 -18.02 -20.21 -10.64
N ALA A 23 -19.23 -19.64 -10.62
CA ALA A 23 -19.45 -18.26 -10.18
C ALA A 23 -19.12 -18.07 -8.69
N ALA A 24 -19.49 -19.03 -7.84
CA ALA A 24 -19.19 -18.99 -6.41
C ALA A 24 -17.67 -19.09 -6.15
N CYS A 25 -17.00 -20.04 -6.81
CA CYS A 25 -15.54 -20.19 -6.74
C CYS A 25 -14.82 -18.95 -7.27
N GLY A 26 -15.22 -18.43 -8.43
CA GLY A 26 -14.66 -17.20 -9.00
C GLY A 26 -14.79 -16.03 -8.02
N THR A 27 -15.98 -15.83 -7.46
CA THR A 27 -16.23 -14.78 -6.46
C THR A 27 -15.34 -14.93 -5.23
N ALA A 28 -15.23 -16.14 -4.68
CA ALA A 28 -14.37 -16.42 -3.53
C ALA A 28 -12.89 -16.11 -3.84
N VAL A 29 -12.39 -16.52 -5.00
CA VAL A 29 -11.03 -16.21 -5.47
C VAL A 29 -10.82 -14.71 -5.64
N HIS A 30 -11.78 -13.99 -6.21
CA HIS A 30 -11.69 -12.53 -6.36
C HIS A 30 -11.63 -11.83 -5.00
N LEU A 31 -12.46 -12.22 -4.04
CA LEU A 31 -12.46 -11.62 -2.70
C LEU A 31 -11.15 -11.91 -1.96
N ALA A 32 -10.70 -13.16 -1.97
CA ALA A 32 -9.41 -13.56 -1.39
C ALA A 32 -8.23 -12.85 -2.08
N GLY A 33 -8.30 -12.72 -3.41
CA GLY A 33 -7.28 -12.04 -4.21
C GLY A 33 -7.15 -10.56 -3.89
N ARG A 34 -8.25 -9.87 -3.60
CA ARG A 34 -8.24 -8.44 -3.20
C ARG A 34 -7.53 -8.23 -1.87
N GLU A 35 -7.80 -9.09 -0.90
CA GLU A 35 -7.16 -9.01 0.41
C GLU A 35 -5.67 -9.33 0.32
N ALA A 36 -5.32 -10.40 -0.39
CA ALA A 36 -3.93 -10.77 -0.63
C ALA A 36 -3.16 -9.65 -1.37
N ALA A 37 -3.79 -9.00 -2.34
CA ALA A 37 -3.19 -7.85 -3.03
C ALA A 37 -2.96 -6.67 -2.09
N TYR A 38 -3.91 -6.36 -1.22
CA TYR A 38 -3.78 -5.30 -0.23
C TYR A 38 -2.62 -5.55 0.73
N LEU A 39 -2.53 -6.75 1.31
CA LEU A 39 -1.47 -7.10 2.26
C LEU A 39 -0.08 -7.09 1.60
N ARG A 40 0.02 -7.49 0.33
CA ARG A 40 1.27 -7.37 -0.44
C ARG A 40 1.73 -5.91 -0.56
N HIS A 41 0.83 -4.98 -0.90
CA HIS A 41 1.18 -3.56 -0.98
C HIS A 41 1.66 -2.99 0.36
N VAL A 42 1.00 -3.37 1.46
CA VAL A 42 1.45 -2.97 2.81
C VAL A 42 2.86 -3.51 3.09
N GLY A 43 3.13 -4.79 2.77
CA GLY A 43 4.45 -5.39 2.95
C GLY A 43 5.55 -4.78 2.08
N ASP A 44 5.25 -4.40 0.83
CA ASP A 44 6.20 -3.73 -0.06
C ASP A 44 6.58 -2.35 0.49
N LEU A 45 5.58 -1.57 0.89
CA LEU A 45 5.80 -0.26 1.51
C LEU A 45 6.53 -0.38 2.86
N ASP A 46 6.25 -1.39 3.67
CA ASP A 46 6.98 -1.62 4.92
C ASP A 46 8.48 -1.87 4.68
N ARG A 47 8.82 -2.66 3.65
CA ARG A 47 10.21 -2.86 3.22
C ARG A 47 10.86 -1.57 2.76
N HIS A 48 10.15 -0.75 1.97
CA HIS A 48 10.65 0.56 1.55
C HIS A 48 10.88 1.50 2.75
N ALA A 49 9.96 1.53 3.71
CA ALA A 49 10.10 2.30 4.95
C ALA A 49 11.33 1.84 5.74
N GLN A 50 11.58 0.53 5.81
CA GLN A 50 12.75 -0.02 6.47
C GLN A 50 14.06 0.38 5.77
N LEU A 51 14.13 0.32 4.45
CA LEU A 51 15.31 0.77 3.69
C LEU A 51 15.61 2.26 3.91
N VAL A 52 14.58 3.10 3.89
CA VAL A 52 14.72 4.53 4.19
C VAL A 52 15.21 4.74 5.62
N ARG A 53 14.65 4.01 6.58
CA ARG A 53 15.06 4.07 7.99
C ARG A 53 16.52 3.69 8.18
N GLU A 54 16.99 2.65 7.50
CA GLU A 54 18.40 2.20 7.57
C GLU A 54 19.36 3.19 6.91
N SER A 55 18.88 4.03 5.99
CA SER A 55 19.66 5.09 5.35
C SER A 55 19.83 6.36 6.20
N LEU A 56 19.10 6.46 7.32
CA LEU A 56 19.06 7.63 8.19
C LEU A 56 19.91 7.42 9.46
N PRO A 57 20.50 8.50 10.01
CA PRO A 57 21.25 8.41 11.26
C PRO A 57 20.31 8.12 12.44
N ARG A 58 20.74 7.24 13.35
CA ARG A 58 19.91 6.73 14.47
C ARG A 58 19.50 7.79 15.49
N ASP A 59 20.24 8.88 15.58
CA ASP A 59 19.91 10.00 16.47
C ASP A 59 18.68 10.78 15.97
N GLY A 60 18.31 10.62 14.70
CA GLY A 60 17.20 11.32 14.05
C GLY A 60 17.55 12.72 13.57
N SER A 61 18.83 13.09 13.57
CA SER A 61 19.28 14.36 13.02
C SER A 61 19.25 14.29 11.49
N VAL A 62 18.34 15.04 10.85
CA VAL A 62 18.20 15.00 9.38
C VAL A 62 18.93 16.20 8.78
N GLY A 63 20.14 15.97 8.28
CA GLY A 63 20.93 16.97 7.57
C GLY A 63 20.65 17.00 6.06
N ASP A 64 21.23 17.96 5.34
CA ASP A 64 20.99 18.11 3.90
C ASP A 64 21.48 16.92 3.07
N ALA A 65 22.53 16.23 3.51
CA ALA A 65 23.01 15.00 2.88
C ALA A 65 21.98 13.86 3.00
N ASP A 66 21.35 13.73 4.16
CA ASP A 66 20.32 12.72 4.41
C ASP A 66 19.05 13.04 3.63
N ARG A 67 18.67 14.33 3.55
CA ARG A 67 17.55 14.78 2.71
C ARG A 67 17.74 14.39 1.24
N ARG A 68 18.95 14.62 0.70
CA ARG A 68 19.28 14.20 -0.67
C ARG A 68 19.19 12.68 -0.84
N ARG A 69 19.78 11.91 0.09
CA ARG A 69 19.75 10.45 0.07
C ARG A 69 18.32 9.91 0.11
N VAL A 70 17.46 10.46 0.97
CA VAL A 70 16.04 10.06 1.06
C VAL A 70 15.28 10.39 -0.22
N ASN A 71 15.53 11.54 -0.84
CA ASN A 71 14.92 11.89 -2.13
C ASN A 71 15.41 10.98 -3.27
N ASP A 72 16.67 10.57 -3.26
CA ASP A 72 17.22 9.61 -4.23
C ASP A 72 16.59 8.23 -4.06
N LEU A 73 16.45 7.75 -2.82
CA LEU A 73 15.74 6.51 -2.50
C LEU A 73 14.26 6.58 -2.92
N ALA A 74 13.58 7.69 -2.62
CA ALA A 74 12.18 7.89 -2.97
C ALA A 74 11.97 7.76 -4.50
N ARG A 75 12.88 8.33 -5.29
CA ARG A 75 12.87 8.20 -6.77
C ARG A 75 13.16 6.77 -7.21
N ALA A 76 14.20 6.13 -6.67
CA ALA A 76 14.59 4.77 -7.04
C ALA A 76 13.50 3.74 -6.70
N LEU A 77 12.81 3.92 -5.57
CA LEU A 77 11.74 3.04 -5.10
C LEU A 77 10.35 3.41 -5.65
N ALA A 78 10.25 4.44 -6.50
CA ALA A 78 8.98 5.01 -6.96
C ALA A 78 7.96 5.21 -5.82
N THR A 79 8.44 5.68 -4.66
CA THR A 79 7.70 5.75 -3.40
C THR A 79 7.85 7.14 -2.82
N ARG A 80 6.73 7.78 -2.47
CA ARG A 80 6.75 9.03 -1.73
C ARG A 80 7.17 8.75 -0.29
N VAL A 81 8.15 9.51 0.19
CA VAL A 81 8.67 9.42 1.55
C VAL A 81 8.37 10.73 2.29
N THR A 82 7.86 10.62 3.51
CA THR A 82 7.62 11.73 4.43
C THR A 82 8.33 11.42 5.74
N LEU A 83 9.16 12.33 6.23
CA LEU A 83 9.78 12.25 7.55
C LEU A 83 9.03 13.18 8.50
N ILE A 84 8.64 12.65 9.66
CA ILE A 84 7.79 13.33 10.64
C ILE A 84 8.53 13.33 11.98
N ASP A 85 8.73 14.48 12.61
CA ASP A 85 9.39 14.56 13.91
C ASP A 85 8.48 14.09 15.07
N GLY A 86 9.01 14.09 16.30
CA GLY A 86 8.25 13.69 17.48
C GLY A 86 7.03 14.56 17.78
N GLY A 87 7.12 15.86 17.45
CA GLY A 87 6.01 16.80 17.56
C GLY A 87 4.95 16.63 16.47
N GLY A 88 5.23 15.81 15.45
CA GLY A 88 4.34 15.53 14.33
C GLY A 88 4.49 16.49 13.16
N ARG A 89 5.47 17.41 13.20
CA ARG A 89 5.78 18.28 12.07
C ARG A 89 6.52 17.48 10.99
N VAL A 90 6.17 17.75 9.74
CA VAL A 90 6.87 17.18 8.58
C VAL A 90 8.20 17.91 8.40
N VAL A 91 9.31 17.17 8.47
CA VAL A 91 10.67 17.72 8.29
C VAL A 91 11.24 17.51 6.89
N LEU A 92 10.64 16.58 6.15
CA LEU A 92 10.88 16.32 4.73
C LEU A 92 9.66 15.62 4.13
N ASP A 93 9.31 15.99 2.91
CA ASP A 93 8.46 15.20 2.03
C ASP A 93 9.09 15.19 0.63
N SER A 94 9.15 14.02 0.00
CA SER A 94 9.83 13.85 -1.29
C SER A 94 9.02 14.33 -2.50
N ASP A 95 7.75 14.69 -2.28
CA ASP A 95 6.77 15.01 -3.33
C ASP A 95 6.13 16.40 -3.13
N ALA A 96 6.07 16.88 -1.88
CA ALA A 96 5.52 18.19 -1.52
C ALA A 96 6.47 19.01 -0.64
N THR A 97 6.16 20.29 -0.48
CA THR A 97 6.91 21.19 0.43
C THR A 97 6.51 20.91 1.88
N ALA A 98 7.46 20.41 2.68
CA ALA A 98 7.26 20.03 4.07
C ALA A 98 6.66 21.15 4.94
N ASP A 99 7.11 22.41 4.77
CA ASP A 99 6.67 23.54 5.59
C ASP A 99 5.22 23.99 5.35
N LEU A 100 4.58 23.49 4.29
CA LEU A 100 3.18 23.76 3.98
C LEU A 100 2.24 22.66 4.49
N MET A 101 2.77 21.63 5.15
CA MET A 101 2.00 20.47 5.59
C MET A 101 1.56 20.60 7.04
N ASP A 102 0.32 20.21 7.30
CA ASP A 102 -0.23 20.11 8.66
C ASP A 102 0.56 19.11 9.52
N ASN A 103 0.34 19.17 10.83
CA ASN A 103 0.81 18.14 11.74
C ASN A 103 0.26 16.76 11.36
N HIS A 104 1.10 15.73 11.43
CA HIS A 104 0.77 14.36 11.03
C HIS A 104 0.68 13.37 12.21
N ASN A 105 0.83 13.79 13.47
CA ASN A 105 0.72 12.87 14.61
C ASN A 105 -0.68 12.24 14.74
N ASP A 106 -1.74 12.97 14.39
CA ASP A 106 -3.12 12.47 14.43
C ASP A 106 -3.46 11.53 13.26
N ARG A 107 -2.52 11.31 12.33
CA ARG A 107 -2.72 10.34 11.26
C ARG A 107 -2.76 8.94 11.88
N PRO A 108 -3.79 8.12 11.58
CA PRO A 108 -3.98 6.83 12.23
C PRO A 108 -2.80 5.87 11.99
N GLU A 109 -2.12 5.96 10.84
CA GLU A 109 -0.91 5.19 10.57
C GLU A 109 0.28 5.64 11.44
N VAL A 110 0.42 6.94 11.73
CA VAL A 110 1.51 7.48 12.55
C VAL A 110 1.25 7.16 14.02
N ALA A 111 0.04 7.40 14.52
CA ALA A 111 -0.35 7.06 15.88
C ALA A 111 -0.12 5.56 16.18
N ARG A 112 -0.52 4.67 15.25
CA ARG A 112 -0.25 3.22 15.38
C ARG A 112 1.22 2.88 15.29
N ALA A 113 1.99 3.55 14.43
CA ALA A 113 3.43 3.35 14.36
C ALA A 113 4.15 3.69 15.67
N ARG A 114 3.73 4.76 16.36
CA ARG A 114 4.26 5.11 17.69
C ARG A 114 3.86 4.07 18.74
N ALA A 115 2.62 3.61 18.73
CA ALA A 115 2.11 2.66 19.73
C ALA A 115 2.65 1.23 19.56
N ALA A 116 2.80 0.74 18.33
CA ALA A 116 3.07 -0.67 18.02
C ALA A 116 4.33 -0.90 17.16
N GLY A 117 5.07 0.15 16.79
CA GLY A 117 6.29 0.06 15.98
C GLY A 117 6.06 -0.07 14.46
N MET A 118 4.79 -0.15 14.03
CA MET A 118 4.35 -0.06 12.63
C MET A 118 2.88 0.33 12.58
N GLY A 119 2.50 1.15 11.61
CA GLY A 119 1.10 1.46 11.34
C GLY A 119 0.87 1.64 9.85
N HIS A 120 -0.36 1.37 9.38
CA HIS A 120 -0.70 1.51 7.96
C HIS A 120 -2.14 1.95 7.76
N GLU A 121 -2.40 2.84 6.83
CA GLU A 121 -3.75 3.35 6.55
C GLU A 121 -4.05 3.26 5.05
N SER A 122 -5.30 2.98 4.70
CA SER A 122 -5.73 2.99 3.30
C SER A 122 -6.77 4.06 3.07
N ARG A 123 -6.52 4.98 2.15
CA ARG A 123 -7.49 6.01 1.77
C ARG A 123 -7.97 5.75 0.36
N ARG A 124 -9.29 5.69 0.18
CA ARG A 124 -9.89 5.58 -1.14
C ARG A 124 -9.89 6.96 -1.79
N SER A 125 -9.35 7.07 -3.00
CA SER A 125 -9.47 8.26 -3.82
C SER A 125 -10.89 8.36 -4.38
N GLY A 126 -11.58 9.45 -4.10
CA GLY A 126 -12.97 9.68 -4.55
C GLY A 126 -13.10 9.82 -6.07
N THR A 127 -12.05 10.26 -6.77
CA THR A 127 -12.11 10.61 -8.18
C THR A 127 -11.70 9.46 -9.12
N ILE A 128 -10.82 8.57 -8.65
CA ILE A 128 -10.18 7.54 -9.48
C ILE A 128 -10.47 6.11 -8.99
N GLY A 129 -11.13 5.98 -7.84
CA GLY A 129 -11.49 4.69 -7.24
C GLY A 129 -10.32 3.87 -6.67
N LEU A 130 -9.08 4.32 -6.85
CA LEU A 130 -7.85 3.68 -6.36
C LEU A 130 -7.68 3.88 -4.85
N ARG A 131 -7.15 2.86 -4.15
CA ARG A 131 -6.78 2.96 -2.73
C ARG A 131 -5.31 3.36 -2.62
N SER A 132 -5.02 4.49 -1.99
CA SER A 132 -3.66 4.85 -1.58
C SER A 132 -3.37 4.20 -0.24
N VAL A 133 -2.30 3.41 -0.18
CA VAL A 133 -1.80 2.78 1.05
C VAL A 133 -0.66 3.63 1.61
N TYR A 134 -0.68 3.84 2.91
CA TYR A 134 0.32 4.54 3.69
C TYR A 134 0.87 3.59 4.73
N VAL A 135 2.19 3.56 4.91
CA VAL A 135 2.85 2.80 5.98
C VAL A 135 3.77 3.73 6.74
N ALA A 136 3.81 3.61 8.06
CA ALA A 136 4.64 4.41 8.94
C ALA A 136 5.39 3.51 9.93
N ARG A 137 6.64 3.87 10.22
CA ARG A 137 7.48 3.24 11.24
C ARG A 137 8.31 4.29 11.99
N PRO A 138 8.49 4.14 13.31
CA PRO A 138 9.48 4.94 14.01
C PRO A 138 10.88 4.60 13.50
N LEU A 139 11.73 5.62 13.44
CA LEU A 139 13.14 5.50 13.09
C LEU A 139 13.86 4.55 14.06
N ASP A 140 13.55 4.69 15.35
CA ASP A 140 14.10 3.89 16.42
C ASP A 140 12.94 3.28 17.23
N PRO A 141 12.76 1.95 17.24
CA PRO A 141 11.74 1.29 18.06
C PRO A 141 11.88 1.57 19.55
N ALA A 142 13.08 1.90 20.05
CA ALA A 142 13.30 2.28 21.44
C ALA A 142 12.89 3.73 21.74
N ARG A 143 12.67 4.54 20.70
CA ARG A 143 12.21 5.95 20.79
C ARG A 143 11.00 6.16 19.88
N PRO A 144 9.83 5.58 20.21
CA PRO A 144 8.62 5.70 19.40
C PRO A 144 8.14 7.16 19.23
N ASP A 145 8.48 8.04 20.17
CA ASP A 145 8.19 9.48 20.10
C ASP A 145 9.22 10.28 19.27
N GLY A 146 10.19 9.59 18.65
CA GLY A 146 11.19 10.19 17.78
C GLY A 146 10.69 10.44 16.36
N LEU A 147 11.65 10.51 15.43
CA LEU A 147 11.38 10.62 14.00
C LEU A 147 10.60 9.38 13.51
N VAL A 148 9.60 9.61 12.68
CA VAL A 148 8.80 8.58 12.00
C VAL A 148 9.06 8.68 10.49
N VAL A 149 9.35 7.54 9.88
CA VAL A 149 9.41 7.36 8.45
C VAL A 149 8.05 6.90 7.97
N ARG A 150 7.39 7.72 7.16
CA ARG A 150 6.14 7.39 6.49
C ARG A 150 6.36 7.27 4.99
N VAL A 151 5.79 6.26 4.38
CA VAL A 151 5.88 6.01 2.95
C VAL A 151 4.51 5.75 2.34
N SER A 152 4.37 6.09 1.07
CA SER A 152 3.19 5.79 0.27
C SER A 152 3.57 5.63 -1.19
N HIS A 153 2.79 4.86 -1.95
CA HIS A 153 2.98 4.80 -3.39
C HIS A 153 2.79 6.17 -4.04
N TRP A 154 3.56 6.42 -5.09
CA TRP A 154 3.44 7.63 -5.89
C TRP A 154 2.01 7.75 -6.45
N ARG A 155 1.39 8.92 -6.29
CA ARG A 155 -0.04 9.11 -6.58
C ARG A 155 -0.38 9.28 -8.07
N ASP A 156 0.52 9.80 -8.91
CA ASP A 156 0.22 9.98 -10.35
C ASP A 156 1.45 10.38 -11.19
N ARG A 157 2.41 9.46 -11.33
CA ARG A 157 3.29 9.41 -12.51
C ARG A 157 3.18 7.99 -12.96
N ALA A 158 2.49 7.77 -14.06
CA ALA A 158 2.30 6.48 -14.69
C ALA A 158 3.57 5.63 -14.50
N SER A 159 3.45 4.50 -13.78
CA SER A 159 4.26 3.35 -14.15
C SER A 159 4.17 3.27 -15.67
N PRO A 160 5.27 3.27 -16.44
CA PRO A 160 5.15 2.98 -17.86
C PRO A 160 4.34 1.68 -17.91
N ALA A 161 3.16 1.78 -18.53
CA ALA A 161 2.19 0.73 -18.52
C ALA A 161 2.94 -0.56 -18.85
N VAL A 162 2.86 -1.55 -17.96
CA VAL A 162 2.98 -2.93 -18.40
C VAL A 162 1.80 -3.07 -19.34
N ALA A 163 2.04 -2.85 -20.63
CA ALA A 163 1.07 -3.07 -21.67
C ALA A 163 0.53 -4.49 -21.44
N PRO A 164 -0.80 -4.69 -21.41
CA PRO A 164 -1.33 -6.04 -21.40
C PRO A 164 -0.76 -6.73 -22.64
N SER A 165 0.08 -7.74 -22.42
CA SER A 165 0.56 -8.62 -23.46
C SER A 165 -0.65 -9.42 -23.92
N LEU A 166 -1.40 -8.86 -24.86
CA LEU A 166 -2.41 -9.59 -25.61
C LEU A 166 -1.65 -10.51 -26.57
N LEU A 167 -1.52 -11.77 -26.15
CA LEU A 167 -1.52 -12.91 -27.06
C LEU A 167 -2.98 -13.29 -27.35
#